data_AF-A0A382I8Z7-F1
#
_entry.id   AF-A0A382I8Z7-F1
#
_cell.length_a   1.000
_cell.length_b   1.000
_cell.length_c   1.000
_cell.angle_alpha   90.00
_cell.angle_beta   90.00
_cell.angle_gamma   90.00
#
_symmetry.space_group_name_H-M   'P 1'
#
loop_
_entity.id
_entity.type
_entity.pdbx_description
1 polymer ?
#
loop_
_entity_poly.entity_id
_entity_poly.type
_entity_poly.pdbx_seq_one_letter_code
_entity_poly.pdbx_strand_id
1 'polypeptide(L)'
;QRDNFYDHGRIQLTGTAPTGRILIIFNYFTHSGAGYLSTDSYTAATGYDDVPTFTSPTTGNIVELRDCIDFRPRRDDGAVTLSGIELPYPNLNWQADYSYYQPRIDIIYLSKGKKFGVHQGVSSDNPVPPYKLDNTMSLWELRIPAYTFKPSDVVIKYIENKRYTMKDIGKLEKRLNHVEYYTALTLLEKDAEALVIKDAAGLDRFKNGILVDDFAGHSIGDVRNADYKCAVDYQSRELRPSFLSNMADLTYISGSSTGVQKTGDLITLPYTTTALVSQTQATSFTSVNPFDVQHWMGVLNLSPSSDMWVAKNNRPEVIVNATGENDAWEMLAGLGWGSQWSDWQDIGTGRNERVVARGEAGWQGRALVQRQTFAIDQLQSRQGIRTEIVGSDSVNQSLGERVIDLSVLPFIRAQVITVSATGLKPNTLVYPFFDKTSIASYCTPSGGS
;
A
#
# COMPACT_ATOMS: atom_id res chain seq x y z
N GLN A 1 -11.04 62.57 0.49
CA GLN A 1 -11.29 62.01 1.83
C GLN A 1 -10.19 62.46 2.78
N ARG A 2 -10.49 62.69 4.06
CA ARG A 2 -9.53 63.01 5.14
C ARG A 2 -9.53 61.87 6.16
N ASP A 3 -8.55 61.83 7.04
CA ASP A 3 -8.48 60.75 8.05
C ASP A 3 -9.69 60.76 9.00
N ASN A 4 -10.26 61.94 9.29
CA ASN A 4 -11.33 62.07 10.28
C ASN A 4 -12.74 62.12 9.66
N PHE A 5 -12.88 62.41 8.36
CA PHE A 5 -14.18 62.60 7.70
C PHE A 5 -14.11 62.51 6.18
N TYR A 6 -15.25 62.22 5.55
CA TYR A 6 -15.43 62.29 4.10
C TYR A 6 -15.63 63.75 3.67
N ASP A 7 -14.55 64.36 3.17
CA ASP A 7 -14.55 65.73 2.62
C ASP A 7 -14.88 65.75 1.12
N HIS A 8 -15.25 66.93 0.62
CA HIS A 8 -15.53 67.14 -0.80
C HIS A 8 -14.29 66.88 -1.67
N GLY A 9 -14.50 66.21 -2.80
CA GLY A 9 -13.48 66.13 -3.84
C GLY A 9 -13.26 67.50 -4.48
N ARG A 10 -12.00 67.85 -4.74
CA ARG A 10 -11.66 69.07 -5.49
C ARG A 10 -10.84 68.71 -6.73
N ILE A 11 -11.17 69.33 -7.85
CA ILE A 11 -10.35 69.30 -9.06
C ILE A 11 -9.58 70.62 -9.07
N GLN A 12 -8.25 70.56 -8.98
CA GLN A 12 -7.40 71.74 -8.98
C GLN A 12 -6.65 71.82 -10.31
N LEU A 13 -6.71 72.98 -10.96
CA LEU A 13 -5.96 73.25 -12.18
C LEU A 13 -4.46 73.29 -11.88
N THR A 14 -3.66 72.52 -12.63
CA THR A 14 -2.20 72.43 -12.49
C THR A 14 -1.43 73.21 -13.56
N GLY A 15 -2.12 74.02 -14.38
CA GLY A 15 -1.53 74.78 -15.50
C GLY A 15 -2.35 76.00 -15.93
N THR A 16 -2.22 76.42 -17.19
CA THR A 16 -2.94 77.59 -17.74
C THR A 16 -4.43 77.32 -17.87
N ALA A 17 -5.26 78.30 -17.48
CA ALA A 17 -6.71 78.17 -17.50
C ALA A 17 -7.25 78.01 -18.94
N PRO A 18 -8.12 77.02 -19.21
CA PRO A 18 -8.76 76.89 -20.51
C PRO A 18 -9.70 78.08 -20.77
N THR A 19 -9.65 78.64 -21.98
CA THR A 19 -10.46 79.79 -22.40
C THR A 19 -11.89 79.44 -22.84
N GLY A 20 -12.22 78.15 -22.88
CA GLY A 20 -13.53 77.62 -23.28
C GLY A 20 -14.42 77.18 -22.11
N ARG A 21 -15.69 76.85 -22.42
CA ARG A 21 -16.63 76.25 -21.44
C ARG A 21 -16.17 74.83 -21.09
N ILE A 22 -16.14 74.51 -19.81
CA ILE A 22 -15.78 73.18 -19.29
C ILE A 22 -17.07 72.42 -18.96
N LEU A 23 -17.22 71.22 -19.52
CA LEU A 23 -18.24 70.25 -19.09
C LEU A 23 -17.57 69.24 -18.16
N ILE A 24 -18.10 69.08 -16.95
CA ILE A 24 -17.60 68.12 -15.96
C ILE A 24 -18.67 67.04 -15.80
N ILE A 25 -18.31 65.80 -16.11
CA ILE A 25 -19.12 64.61 -15.87
C ILE A 25 -18.39 63.81 -14.79
N PHE A 26 -19.08 63.51 -13.69
CA PHE A 26 -18.51 62.74 -12.58
C PHE A 26 -19.55 61.77 -12.03
N ASN A 27 -19.05 60.63 -11.55
CA ASN A 27 -19.84 59.68 -10.75
C ASN A 27 -19.48 59.91 -9.28
N TYR A 28 -20.46 59.83 -8.40
CA TYR A 28 -20.26 59.96 -6.96
C TYR A 28 -21.21 59.02 -6.22
N PHE A 29 -20.77 58.57 -5.05
CA PHE A 29 -21.61 57.82 -4.13
C PHE A 29 -22.45 58.79 -3.32
N THR A 30 -23.76 58.52 -3.23
CA THR A 30 -24.67 59.23 -2.33
C THR A 30 -24.83 58.42 -1.06
N HIS A 31 -24.66 59.07 0.09
CA HIS A 31 -24.94 58.46 1.39
C HIS A 31 -26.34 58.83 1.86
N SER A 32 -27.08 57.87 2.38
CA SER A 32 -28.39 58.07 3.00
C SER A 32 -28.42 57.47 4.40
N GLY A 33 -29.00 58.17 5.37
CA GLY A 33 -29.11 57.72 6.76
C GLY A 33 -27.98 58.22 7.67
N ALA A 34 -27.99 57.74 8.91
CA ALA A 34 -26.90 57.86 9.88
C ALA A 34 -26.31 56.47 10.11
N GLY A 35 -25.00 56.38 10.35
CA GLY A 35 -24.36 55.08 10.58
C GLY A 35 -22.93 54.98 10.05
N TYR A 36 -22.38 53.79 10.19
CA TYR A 36 -21.12 53.38 9.60
C TYR A 36 -21.29 53.02 8.12
N LEU A 37 -20.19 53.08 7.38
CA LEU A 37 -20.08 52.57 6.01
C LEU A 37 -19.42 51.19 6.05
N SER A 38 -19.99 50.24 5.30
CA SER A 38 -19.42 48.91 5.10
C SER A 38 -19.38 48.59 3.61
N THR A 39 -18.92 47.39 3.25
CA THR A 39 -19.02 46.85 1.89
C THR A 39 -20.42 47.04 1.30
N ASP A 40 -21.47 46.81 2.10
CA ASP A 40 -22.85 46.87 1.65
C ASP A 40 -23.26 48.26 1.19
N SER A 41 -22.62 49.31 1.71
CA SER A 41 -22.83 50.70 1.27
C SER A 41 -22.42 50.95 -0.19
N TYR A 42 -21.61 50.07 -0.80
CA TYR A 42 -21.13 50.18 -2.18
C TYR A 42 -21.83 49.22 -3.16
N THR A 43 -22.46 48.15 -2.65
CA THR A 43 -22.89 46.99 -3.45
C THR A 43 -24.08 47.23 -4.38
N ALA A 44 -24.91 48.25 -4.14
CA ALA A 44 -26.07 48.54 -4.98
C ALA A 44 -25.70 49.09 -6.38
N ALA A 45 -24.49 49.63 -6.54
CA ALA A 45 -24.05 50.32 -7.76
C ALA A 45 -22.70 49.85 -8.32
N THR A 46 -21.92 49.08 -7.55
CA THR A 46 -20.54 48.70 -7.87
C THR A 46 -20.27 47.25 -7.48
N GLY A 47 -19.54 46.52 -8.32
CA GLY A 47 -19.11 45.15 -7.98
C GLY A 47 -18.16 45.17 -6.78
N TYR A 48 -18.08 44.05 -6.05
CA TYR A 48 -17.19 43.93 -4.89
C TYR A 48 -15.75 44.28 -5.23
N ASP A 49 -15.29 43.96 -6.44
CA ASP A 49 -13.93 44.23 -6.93
C ASP A 49 -13.64 45.74 -7.07
N ASP A 50 -14.66 46.56 -7.30
CA ASP A 50 -14.55 48.00 -7.58
C ASP A 50 -14.71 48.89 -6.33
N VAL A 51 -14.82 48.30 -5.14
CA VAL A 51 -14.86 49.06 -3.88
C VAL A 51 -13.55 49.85 -3.72
N PRO A 52 -13.61 51.20 -3.56
CA PRO A 52 -12.41 52.03 -3.52
C PRO A 52 -11.49 51.75 -2.32
N THR A 53 -10.21 52.07 -2.48
CA THR A 53 -9.25 52.15 -1.39
C THR A 53 -9.16 53.56 -0.84
N PHE A 54 -8.92 53.69 0.47
CA PHE A 54 -8.60 54.95 1.11
C PHE A 54 -7.12 55.02 1.44
N THR A 55 -6.42 55.99 0.86
CA THR A 55 -5.06 56.34 1.27
C THR A 55 -5.10 57.51 2.24
N SER A 56 -4.61 57.30 3.46
CA SER A 56 -4.52 58.35 4.48
C SER A 56 -3.58 59.47 4.02
N PRO A 57 -4.05 60.73 3.94
CA PRO A 57 -3.20 61.87 3.58
C PRO A 57 -2.12 62.19 4.62
N THR A 58 -2.29 61.77 5.88
CA THR A 58 -1.35 62.10 6.96
C THR A 58 -0.36 60.97 7.21
N THR A 59 -0.82 59.72 7.16
CA THR A 59 0.02 58.55 7.48
C THR A 59 0.54 57.81 6.26
N GLY A 60 -0.06 58.03 5.08
CA GLY A 60 0.26 57.28 3.86
C GLY A 60 -0.23 55.83 3.86
N ASN A 61 -0.85 55.35 4.94
CA ASN A 61 -1.41 54.01 5.02
C ASN A 61 -2.58 53.85 4.04
N ILE A 62 -2.60 52.71 3.36
CA ILE A 62 -3.67 52.32 2.45
C ILE A 62 -4.61 51.39 3.21
N VAL A 63 -5.88 51.76 3.28
CA VAL A 63 -6.95 50.97 3.90
C VAL A 63 -7.93 50.58 2.80
N GLU A 64 -8.15 49.28 2.68
CA GLU A 64 -9.15 48.71 1.80
C GLU A 64 -10.54 48.94 2.42
N LEU A 65 -11.38 49.81 1.83
CA LEU A 65 -12.70 50.14 2.41
C LEU A 65 -13.68 48.96 2.39
N ARG A 66 -13.32 47.88 1.70
CA ARG A 66 -14.01 46.59 1.69
C ARG A 66 -13.74 45.73 2.93
N ASP A 67 -12.66 45.97 3.65
CA ASP A 67 -12.23 45.16 4.81
C ASP A 67 -12.24 46.00 6.10
N CYS A 68 -13.05 47.05 6.12
CA CYS A 68 -13.20 47.88 7.30
C CYS A 68 -14.65 48.33 7.49
N ILE A 69 -14.94 48.69 8.74
CA ILE A 69 -16.17 49.36 9.12
C ILE A 69 -15.81 50.80 9.39
N ASP A 70 -16.28 51.69 8.53
CA ASP A 70 -15.86 53.07 8.51
C ASP A 70 -16.90 53.96 9.18
N PHE A 71 -16.55 54.45 10.37
CA PHE A 71 -17.40 55.33 11.19
C PHE A 71 -17.18 56.82 10.92
N ARG A 72 -16.33 57.19 9.95
CA ARG A 72 -16.01 58.59 9.69
C ARG A 72 -17.25 59.35 9.18
N PRO A 73 -17.62 60.49 9.79
CA PRO A 73 -18.75 61.28 9.31
C PRO A 73 -18.49 61.86 7.92
N ARG A 74 -19.57 62.22 7.23
CA ARG A 74 -19.52 62.85 5.91
C ARG A 74 -19.77 64.35 6.02
N ARG A 75 -19.13 65.12 5.14
CA ARG A 75 -19.47 66.54 4.95
C ARG A 75 -20.68 66.68 4.02
N ASP A 76 -21.67 67.46 4.46
CA ASP A 76 -22.91 67.70 3.71
C ASP A 76 -22.64 68.31 2.33
N ASP A 77 -23.51 67.97 1.37
CA ASP A 77 -23.39 68.43 -0.01
C ASP A 77 -23.54 69.96 -0.09
N GLY A 78 -22.49 70.64 -0.57
CA GLY A 78 -22.46 72.09 -0.68
C GLY A 78 -22.36 72.86 0.65
N ALA A 79 -22.20 72.17 1.79
CA ALA A 79 -22.16 72.80 3.11
C ALA A 79 -20.82 72.57 3.84
N VAL A 80 -20.66 73.24 4.99
CA VAL A 80 -19.49 73.13 5.88
C VAL A 80 -19.74 72.19 7.07
N THR A 81 -20.98 71.73 7.25
CA THR A 81 -21.41 70.86 8.34
C THR A 81 -21.06 69.40 8.08
N LEU A 82 -20.76 68.67 9.15
CA LEU A 82 -20.62 67.22 9.14
C LEU A 82 -21.95 66.57 9.54
N SER A 83 -22.35 65.51 8.85
CA SER A 83 -23.57 64.74 9.05
C SER A 83 -23.29 63.24 9.01
N GLY A 84 -24.29 62.44 9.38
CA GLY A 84 -24.18 60.97 9.43
C GLY A 84 -23.27 60.44 10.54
N ILE A 85 -23.02 61.24 11.59
CA ILE A 85 -22.15 60.84 12.71
C ILE A 85 -22.87 59.82 13.61
N GLU A 86 -22.33 58.60 13.65
CA GLU A 86 -22.76 57.56 14.58
C GLU A 86 -21.52 56.77 15.02
N LEU A 87 -20.81 57.32 16.02
CA LEU A 87 -19.61 56.71 16.56
C LEU A 87 -19.97 55.74 17.69
N PRO A 88 -19.31 54.59 17.81
CA PRO A 88 -19.49 53.72 18.96
C PRO A 88 -19.07 54.46 20.23
N TYR A 89 -19.94 54.46 21.24
CA TYR A 89 -19.61 55.06 22.53
C TYR A 89 -18.59 54.21 23.28
N PRO A 90 -17.60 54.84 23.95
CA PRO A 90 -16.71 54.13 24.85
C PRO A 90 -17.50 53.33 25.89
N ASN A 91 -17.07 52.09 26.16
CA ASN A 91 -17.68 51.16 27.12
C ASN A 91 -19.08 50.63 26.77
N LEU A 92 -19.54 50.76 25.51
CA LEU A 92 -20.70 50.03 25.00
C LEU A 92 -20.27 48.92 24.05
N ASN A 93 -20.99 47.79 24.09
CA ASN A 93 -20.75 46.67 23.18
C ASN A 93 -21.36 46.99 21.82
N TRP A 94 -20.53 46.94 20.78
CA TRP A 94 -20.99 46.94 19.39
C TRP A 94 -21.01 45.50 18.88
N GLN A 95 -22.10 45.10 18.21
CA GLN A 95 -22.31 43.75 17.68
C GLN A 95 -22.72 43.86 16.21
N ALA A 96 -22.16 42.99 15.38
CA ALA A 96 -22.57 42.83 13.99
C ALA A 96 -22.37 41.39 13.54
N ASP A 97 -23.26 40.93 12.67
CA ASP A 97 -23.09 39.70 11.93
C ASP A 97 -22.32 40.00 10.64
N TYR A 98 -21.33 39.17 10.31
CA TYR A 98 -20.55 39.32 9.08
C TYR A 98 -20.45 37.97 8.36
N SER A 99 -20.35 38.03 7.03
CA SER A 99 -20.12 36.87 6.18
C SER A 99 -18.85 37.10 5.37
N TYR A 100 -17.99 36.08 5.29
CA TYR A 100 -16.75 36.14 4.53
C TYR A 100 -16.60 34.90 3.65
N TYR A 101 -15.86 35.05 2.54
CA TYR A 101 -15.52 33.91 1.70
C TYR A 101 -14.39 33.10 2.34
N GLN A 102 -14.60 31.80 2.45
CA GLN A 102 -13.59 30.87 2.94
C GLN A 102 -12.73 30.30 1.80
N PRO A 103 -11.45 29.98 2.07
CA PRO A 103 -10.61 29.30 1.07
C PRO A 103 -11.09 27.86 0.85
N ARG A 104 -10.74 27.28 -0.30
CA ARG A 104 -11.02 25.88 -0.62
C ARG A 104 -9.96 25.28 -1.53
N ILE A 105 -9.89 23.95 -1.57
CA ILE A 105 -9.02 23.22 -2.51
C ILE A 105 -9.90 22.43 -3.47
N ASP A 106 -9.75 22.68 -4.77
CA ASP A 106 -10.46 21.96 -5.83
C ASP A 106 -9.48 21.05 -6.57
N ILE A 107 -9.97 19.92 -7.11
CA ILE A 107 -9.16 19.01 -7.92
C ILE A 107 -9.72 18.98 -9.34
N ILE A 108 -8.86 19.26 -10.32
CA ILE A 108 -9.18 19.02 -11.73
C ILE A 108 -8.91 17.55 -12.04
N TYR A 109 -9.90 16.86 -12.58
CA TYR A 109 -9.79 15.47 -12.95
C TYR A 109 -10.21 15.22 -14.40
N LEU A 110 -9.67 14.14 -14.98
CA LEU A 110 -10.10 13.58 -16.25
C LEU A 110 -10.93 12.33 -16.00
N SER A 111 -12.20 12.36 -16.42
CA SER A 111 -13.09 11.20 -16.35
C SER A 111 -12.79 10.20 -17.47
N LYS A 112 -13.15 8.92 -17.26
CA LYS A 112 -13.13 7.86 -18.30
C LYS A 112 -13.81 8.28 -19.61
N GLY A 113 -14.82 9.15 -19.55
CA GLY A 113 -15.49 9.73 -20.72
C GLY A 113 -14.69 10.78 -21.49
N LYS A 114 -13.38 10.95 -21.19
CA LYS A 114 -12.49 11.99 -21.76
C LYS A 114 -12.98 13.43 -21.51
N LYS A 115 -13.76 13.64 -20.45
CA LYS A 115 -14.24 14.96 -20.04
C LYS A 115 -13.41 15.44 -18.84
N PHE A 116 -12.96 16.68 -18.90
CA PHE A 116 -12.42 17.37 -17.75
C PHE A 116 -13.56 17.76 -16.80
N GLY A 117 -13.35 17.56 -15.52
CA GLY A 117 -14.25 17.96 -14.45
C GLY A 117 -13.49 18.61 -13.31
N VAL A 118 -14.20 19.37 -12.49
CA VAL A 118 -13.66 19.97 -11.27
C VAL A 118 -14.40 19.34 -10.10
N HIS A 119 -13.65 18.70 -9.20
CA HIS A 119 -14.17 18.23 -7.93
C HIS A 119 -13.96 19.34 -6.92
N GLN A 120 -15.05 20.00 -6.54
CA GLN A 120 -15.02 21.12 -5.62
C GLN A 120 -14.80 20.62 -4.20
N GLY A 121 -13.82 21.20 -3.50
CA GLY A 121 -13.62 20.95 -2.08
C GLY A 121 -14.63 21.70 -1.22
N VAL A 122 -14.69 21.31 0.05
CA VAL A 122 -15.46 22.05 1.05
C VAL A 122 -14.67 23.27 1.48
N SER A 123 -15.30 24.44 1.51
CA SER A 123 -14.68 25.67 2.01
C SER A 123 -14.41 25.57 3.52
N SER A 124 -13.22 25.95 3.95
CA SER A 124 -12.79 25.92 5.35
C SER A 124 -11.56 26.82 5.51
N ASP A 125 -11.37 27.42 6.69
CA ASP A 125 -10.16 28.21 6.98
C ASP A 125 -8.87 27.37 6.85
N ASN A 126 -8.97 26.06 7.09
CA ASN A 126 -7.90 25.09 6.79
C ASN A 126 -8.41 24.03 5.79
N PRO A 127 -8.44 24.34 4.49
CA PRO A 127 -9.05 23.48 3.50
C PRO A 127 -8.20 22.22 3.27
N VAL A 128 -8.88 21.07 3.18
CA VAL A 128 -8.27 19.78 2.88
C VAL A 128 -8.64 19.38 1.45
N PRO A 129 -7.72 18.79 0.65
CA PRO A 129 -8.05 18.32 -0.69
C PRO A 129 -9.20 17.30 -0.65
N PRO A 130 -10.16 17.38 -1.58
CA PRO A 130 -11.28 16.47 -1.62
C PRO A 130 -10.82 15.06 -2.03
N TYR A 131 -11.61 14.05 -1.68
CA TYR A 131 -11.29 12.66 -2.02
C TYR A 131 -11.23 12.46 -3.54
N LYS A 132 -10.44 11.47 -3.97
CA LYS A 132 -10.35 11.11 -5.38
C LYS A 132 -11.64 10.41 -5.83
N LEU A 133 -12.24 10.90 -6.92
CA LEU A 133 -13.45 10.30 -7.50
C LEU A 133 -13.10 9.01 -8.26
N ASP A 134 -13.99 8.01 -8.16
CA ASP A 134 -13.86 6.74 -8.87
C ASP A 134 -13.91 6.94 -10.39
N ASN A 135 -13.12 6.14 -11.12
CA ASN A 135 -12.98 6.22 -12.57
C ASN A 135 -12.51 7.60 -13.10
N THR A 136 -11.79 8.37 -12.27
CA THR A 136 -11.18 9.64 -12.65
C THR A 136 -9.68 9.68 -12.34
N MET A 137 -8.97 10.48 -13.14
CA MET A 137 -7.54 10.77 -12.95
C MET A 137 -7.38 12.23 -12.52
N SER A 138 -6.94 12.47 -11.29
CA SER A 138 -6.64 13.81 -10.78
C SER A 138 -5.37 14.36 -11.45
N LEU A 139 -5.44 15.54 -12.03
CA LEU A 139 -4.35 16.15 -12.80
C LEU A 139 -3.74 17.37 -12.11
N TRP A 140 -4.59 18.22 -11.53
CA TRP A 140 -4.16 19.43 -10.83
C TRP A 140 -4.92 19.59 -9.52
N GLU A 141 -4.22 20.13 -8.53
CA GLU A 141 -4.75 20.61 -7.26
C GLU A 141 -4.77 22.16 -7.33
N LEU A 142 -5.95 22.74 -7.20
CA LEU A 142 -6.19 24.18 -7.22
C LEU A 142 -6.41 24.63 -5.78
N ARG A 143 -5.51 25.44 -5.24
CA ARG A 143 -5.71 26.09 -3.96
C ARG A 143 -6.30 27.48 -4.20
N ILE A 144 -7.58 27.62 -3.90
CA ILE A 144 -8.34 28.86 -4.06
C ILE A 144 -8.30 29.59 -2.72
N PRO A 145 -7.57 30.72 -2.61
CA PRO A 145 -7.56 31.51 -1.38
C PRO A 145 -8.92 32.14 -1.12
N ALA A 146 -9.17 32.53 0.13
CA ALA A 146 -10.29 33.39 0.47
C ALA A 146 -10.22 34.67 -0.38
N TYR A 147 -11.34 35.08 -0.97
CA TYR A 147 -11.42 36.26 -1.84
C TYR A 147 -10.49 36.21 -3.06
N THR A 148 -10.93 35.52 -4.12
CA THR A 148 -10.17 35.42 -5.38
C THR A 148 -10.57 36.53 -6.34
N PHE A 149 -9.78 37.61 -6.42
CA PHE A 149 -10.06 38.76 -7.30
C PHE A 149 -9.56 38.53 -8.71
N LYS A 150 -8.42 37.85 -8.85
CA LYS A 150 -7.81 37.55 -10.14
C LYS A 150 -7.61 36.05 -10.27
N PRO A 151 -7.72 35.49 -11.50
CA PRO A 151 -7.36 34.10 -11.74
C PRO A 151 -5.92 33.75 -11.37
N SER A 152 -5.02 34.74 -11.28
CA SER A 152 -3.63 34.58 -10.84
C SER A 152 -3.47 34.25 -9.36
N ASP A 153 -4.49 34.54 -8.54
CA ASP A 153 -4.43 34.35 -7.09
C ASP A 153 -4.61 32.86 -6.73
N VAL A 154 -5.09 32.05 -7.68
CA VAL A 154 -5.25 30.60 -7.54
C VAL A 154 -3.91 29.91 -7.73
N VAL A 155 -3.43 29.23 -6.68
CA VAL A 155 -2.19 28.46 -6.73
C VAL A 155 -2.49 27.07 -7.31
N ILE A 156 -1.81 26.75 -8.41
CA ILE A 156 -2.00 25.48 -9.13
C ILE A 156 -0.81 24.56 -8.83
N LYS A 157 -1.09 23.34 -8.38
CA LYS A 157 -0.11 22.28 -8.17
C LYS A 157 -0.39 21.12 -9.12
N TYR A 158 0.59 20.78 -9.95
CA TYR A 158 0.49 19.67 -10.89
C TYR A 158 0.68 18.33 -10.17
N ILE A 159 -0.22 17.38 -10.44
CA ILE A 159 -0.12 16.00 -9.95
C ILE A 159 0.42 15.15 -11.08
N GLU A 160 1.65 14.67 -10.90
CA GLU A 160 2.31 13.84 -11.91
C GLU A 160 1.75 12.42 -11.88
N ASN A 161 0.98 12.06 -12.92
CA ASN A 161 0.50 10.69 -13.12
C ASN A 161 1.47 9.91 -14.02
N LYS A 162 2.58 9.42 -13.46
CA LYS A 162 3.48 8.53 -14.19
C LYS A 162 2.79 7.21 -14.48
N ARG A 163 2.74 6.83 -15.77
CA ARG A 163 2.29 5.50 -16.19
C ARG A 163 3.52 4.63 -16.38
N TYR A 164 3.72 3.68 -15.48
CA TYR A 164 4.64 2.58 -15.73
C TYR A 164 3.86 1.44 -16.35
N THR A 165 4.33 0.93 -17.49
CA THR A 165 3.83 -0.35 -17.99
C THR A 165 4.43 -1.48 -17.16
N MET A 166 3.80 -2.66 -17.11
CA MET A 166 4.40 -3.83 -16.43
C MET A 166 5.82 -4.13 -16.95
N LYS A 167 6.09 -3.86 -18.24
CA LYS A 167 7.42 -3.98 -18.83
C LYS A 167 8.41 -2.96 -18.25
N ASP A 168 7.98 -1.73 -17.98
CA ASP A 168 8.83 -0.70 -17.40
C ASP A 168 9.07 -0.95 -15.90
N ILE A 169 8.05 -1.45 -15.18
CA ILE A 169 8.19 -1.89 -13.79
C ILE A 169 9.21 -3.02 -13.71
N GLY A 170 9.09 -4.06 -14.54
CA GLY A 170 10.06 -5.15 -14.55
C GLY A 170 11.49 -4.70 -14.91
N LYS A 171 11.66 -3.66 -15.74
CA LYS A 171 12.99 -3.08 -15.99
C LYS A 171 13.53 -2.31 -14.77
N LEU A 172 12.68 -1.58 -14.07
CA LEU A 172 13.05 -0.85 -12.86
C LEU A 172 13.40 -1.79 -11.73
N GLU A 173 12.63 -2.85 -11.54
CA GLU A 173 12.89 -3.94 -10.59
C GLU A 173 14.26 -4.56 -10.85
N LYS A 174 14.54 -5.02 -12.08
CA LYS A 174 15.86 -5.54 -12.44
C LYS A 174 17.00 -4.57 -12.14
N ARG A 175 16.80 -3.28 -12.43
CA ARG A 175 17.82 -2.26 -12.21
C ARG A 175 18.00 -1.96 -10.71
N LEU A 176 16.92 -1.99 -9.93
CA LEU A 176 16.98 -1.85 -8.48
C LEU A 176 17.74 -3.02 -7.86
N ASN A 177 17.43 -4.26 -8.26
CA ASN A 177 18.15 -5.46 -7.82
C ASN A 177 19.67 -5.35 -8.11
N HIS A 178 20.05 -4.87 -9.30
CA HIS A 178 21.47 -4.65 -9.62
C HIS A 178 22.10 -3.57 -8.75
N VAL A 179 21.42 -2.44 -8.51
CA VAL A 179 21.94 -1.36 -7.65
C VAL A 179 22.12 -1.88 -6.23
N GLU A 180 21.14 -2.61 -5.71
CA GLU A 180 21.21 -3.23 -4.38
C GLU A 180 22.40 -4.20 -4.28
N TYR A 181 22.57 -5.09 -5.26
CA TYR A 181 23.71 -6.01 -5.34
C TYR A 181 25.06 -5.28 -5.29
N TYR A 182 25.26 -4.27 -6.15
CA TYR A 182 26.53 -3.52 -6.15
C TYR A 182 26.73 -2.70 -4.88
N THR A 183 25.68 -2.12 -4.31
CA THR A 183 25.81 -1.37 -3.05
C THR A 183 26.17 -2.27 -1.87
N ALA A 184 25.61 -3.49 -1.82
CA ALA A 184 25.96 -4.47 -0.81
C ALA A 184 27.44 -4.89 -0.93
N LEU A 185 27.89 -5.18 -2.15
CA LEU A 185 29.29 -5.54 -2.40
C LEU A 185 30.25 -4.41 -2.02
N THR A 186 29.99 -3.17 -2.46
CA THR A 186 30.82 -2.01 -2.12
C THR A 186 30.87 -1.76 -0.61
N LEU A 187 29.77 -1.97 0.11
CA LEU A 187 29.76 -1.81 1.57
C LEU A 187 30.65 -2.86 2.25
N LEU A 188 30.55 -4.12 1.84
CA LEU A 188 31.37 -5.19 2.39
C LEU A 188 32.85 -5.06 2.00
N GLU A 189 33.16 -4.59 0.79
CA GLU A 189 34.53 -4.25 0.36
C GLU A 189 35.15 -3.18 1.26
N LYS A 190 34.39 -2.13 1.58
CA LYS A 190 34.83 -1.07 2.48
C LYS A 190 35.05 -1.57 3.92
N ASP A 191 34.17 -2.43 4.42
CA ASP A 191 34.32 -3.02 5.76
C ASP A 191 35.54 -3.96 5.83
N ALA A 192 35.75 -4.77 4.78
CA ALA A 192 36.92 -5.63 4.65
C ALA A 192 38.22 -4.81 4.48
N GLU A 193 38.18 -3.69 3.76
CA GLU A 193 39.29 -2.74 3.66
C GLU A 193 39.62 -2.09 5.02
N ALA A 194 38.61 -1.76 5.83
CA ALA A 194 38.79 -1.18 7.15
C ALA A 194 39.27 -2.19 8.23
N LEU A 195 39.11 -3.50 8.01
CA LEU A 195 39.45 -4.54 9.00
C LEU A 195 40.95 -4.62 9.30
N VAL A 196 41.42 -4.13 10.44
CA VAL A 196 42.85 -4.21 10.80
C VAL A 196 43.21 -5.63 11.24
N ILE A 197 44.08 -6.32 10.49
CA ILE A 197 44.58 -7.66 10.84
C ILE A 197 46.02 -7.53 11.33
N LYS A 198 46.19 -7.62 12.64
CA LYS A 198 47.52 -7.51 13.25
C LYS A 198 48.32 -8.80 13.10
N ASP A 199 49.61 -8.68 12.85
CA ASP A 199 50.54 -9.79 12.95
C ASP A 199 50.90 -10.11 14.41
N ALA A 200 51.76 -11.12 14.61
CA ALA A 200 52.24 -11.50 15.94
C ALA A 200 53.04 -10.39 16.65
N ALA A 201 53.51 -9.37 15.93
CA ALA A 201 54.21 -8.20 16.44
C ALA A 201 53.29 -6.98 16.66
N GLY A 202 52.00 -7.09 16.37
CA GLY A 202 51.01 -6.03 16.55
C GLY A 202 50.95 -5.00 15.42
N LEU A 203 51.68 -5.21 14.32
CA LEU A 203 51.67 -4.37 13.12
C LEU A 203 50.54 -4.81 12.18
N ASP A 204 49.96 -3.87 11.44
CA ASP A 204 48.93 -4.18 10.46
C ASP A 204 49.51 -4.92 9.26
N ARG A 205 48.92 -6.06 8.91
CA ARG A 205 49.31 -6.82 7.72
C ARG A 205 48.79 -6.13 6.48
N PHE A 206 49.69 -5.91 5.53
CA PHE A 206 49.30 -5.41 4.22
C PHE A 206 48.36 -6.40 3.51
N LYS A 207 47.21 -5.92 3.05
CA LYS A 207 46.20 -6.72 2.32
C LYS A 207 46.50 -6.66 0.83
N ASN A 208 46.90 -7.79 0.24
CA ASN A 208 47.15 -7.91 -1.20
C ASN A 208 45.96 -8.59 -1.89
N GLY A 209 44.89 -7.81 -2.09
CA GLY A 209 43.60 -8.29 -2.59
C GLY A 209 42.69 -8.79 -1.47
N ILE A 210 41.42 -8.38 -1.55
CA ILE A 210 40.35 -8.86 -0.69
C ILE A 210 39.28 -9.49 -1.59
N LEU A 211 38.84 -10.70 -1.24
CA LEU A 211 37.65 -11.31 -1.83
C LEU A 211 36.52 -11.12 -0.83
N VAL A 212 35.38 -10.66 -1.31
CA VAL A 212 34.21 -10.40 -0.50
C VAL A 212 33.02 -11.10 -1.12
N ASP A 213 32.25 -11.76 -0.26
CA ASP A 213 31.06 -12.54 -0.63
C ASP A 213 29.92 -12.09 0.28
N ASP A 214 28.78 -11.76 -0.32
CA ASP A 214 27.58 -11.36 0.39
C ASP A 214 26.65 -12.53 0.70
N PHE A 215 27.07 -13.76 0.37
CA PHE A 215 26.37 -15.02 0.59
C PHE A 215 24.93 -15.01 0.03
N ALA A 216 24.71 -14.30 -1.09
CA ALA A 216 23.44 -14.33 -1.82
C ALA A 216 23.29 -15.58 -2.71
N GLY A 217 24.37 -16.34 -2.91
CA GLY A 217 24.40 -17.43 -3.88
C GLY A 217 25.70 -18.23 -3.84
N HIS A 218 25.87 -19.14 -4.80
CA HIS A 218 27.10 -19.91 -4.98
C HIS A 218 28.00 -19.40 -6.12
N SER A 219 27.73 -18.21 -6.68
CA SER A 219 28.41 -17.69 -7.88
C SER A 219 29.91 -17.40 -7.70
N ILE A 220 30.34 -17.11 -6.47
CA ILE A 220 31.74 -16.77 -6.15
C ILE A 220 32.57 -18.04 -5.87
N GLY A 221 31.93 -19.08 -5.31
CA GLY A 221 32.57 -20.32 -4.94
C GLY A 221 32.76 -21.27 -6.12
N ASP A 222 33.87 -22.03 -6.15
CA ASP A 222 34.04 -23.10 -7.14
C ASP A 222 33.25 -24.35 -6.73
N VAL A 223 32.00 -24.40 -7.20
CA VAL A 223 31.05 -25.47 -6.89
C VAL A 223 31.40 -26.82 -7.56
N ARG A 224 32.33 -26.83 -8.52
CA ARG A 224 32.80 -28.04 -9.17
C ARG A 224 33.85 -28.77 -8.34
N ASN A 225 34.46 -28.08 -7.38
CA ASN A 225 35.45 -28.67 -6.51
C ASN A 225 34.77 -29.61 -5.49
N ALA A 226 35.29 -30.82 -5.33
CA ALA A 226 34.78 -31.80 -4.38
C ALA A 226 34.89 -31.35 -2.91
N ASP A 227 35.77 -30.39 -2.61
CA ASP A 227 35.94 -29.80 -1.28
C ASP A 227 34.92 -28.69 -0.99
N TYR A 228 34.15 -28.25 -1.99
CA TYR A 228 33.11 -27.24 -1.83
C TYR A 228 31.88 -27.82 -1.12
N LYS A 229 31.97 -27.91 0.21
CA LYS A 229 30.95 -28.52 1.09
C LYS A 229 30.38 -27.49 2.07
N CYS A 230 29.69 -26.51 1.53
CA CYS A 230 28.97 -25.51 2.31
C CYS A 230 27.51 -25.43 1.91
N ALA A 231 26.70 -24.91 2.83
CA ALA A 231 25.35 -24.49 2.59
C ALA A 231 25.27 -22.97 2.71
N VAL A 232 24.59 -22.28 1.81
CA VAL A 232 24.37 -20.83 1.88
C VAL A 232 22.91 -20.57 2.23
N ASP A 233 22.68 -19.70 3.22
CA ASP A 233 21.36 -19.14 3.51
C ASP A 233 21.19 -17.82 2.75
N TYR A 234 20.44 -17.87 1.64
CA TYR A 234 20.23 -16.70 0.76
C TYR A 234 19.52 -15.54 1.45
N GLN A 235 18.76 -15.80 2.52
CA GLN A 235 18.00 -14.76 3.22
C GLN A 235 18.81 -14.14 4.35
N SER A 236 19.39 -14.98 5.20
CA SER A 236 20.21 -14.51 6.33
C SER A 236 21.59 -14.03 5.86
N ARG A 237 22.01 -14.38 4.64
CA ARG A 237 23.32 -14.09 4.06
C ARG A 237 24.45 -14.67 4.90
N GLU A 238 24.33 -15.95 5.22
CA GLU A 238 25.28 -16.67 6.07
C GLU A 238 25.74 -17.97 5.40
N LEU A 239 27.03 -18.26 5.56
CA LEU A 239 27.60 -19.56 5.20
C LEU A 239 27.46 -20.55 6.35
N ARG A 240 27.03 -21.76 6.03
CA ARG A 240 26.84 -22.88 6.95
C ARG A 240 27.54 -24.13 6.42
N PRO A 241 27.80 -25.13 7.27
CA PRO A 241 28.23 -26.44 6.80
C PRO A 241 27.15 -27.10 5.92
N SER A 242 27.55 -27.87 4.92
CA SER A 242 26.61 -28.71 4.15
C SER A 242 25.84 -29.64 5.08
N PHE A 243 24.56 -29.86 4.81
CA PHE A 243 23.70 -30.69 5.65
C PHE A 243 22.95 -31.74 4.84
N LEU A 244 22.45 -32.75 5.54
CA LEU A 244 21.54 -33.75 4.97
C LEU A 244 20.17 -33.57 5.62
N SER A 245 19.19 -33.12 4.85
CA SER A 245 17.80 -33.09 5.30
C SER A 245 17.10 -34.42 4.96
N ASN A 246 16.24 -34.90 5.84
CA ASN A 246 15.36 -36.03 5.54
C ASN A 246 14.02 -35.81 6.24
N MET A 247 12.96 -36.38 5.68
CA MET A 247 11.67 -36.41 6.35
C MET A 247 11.56 -37.64 7.24
N ALA A 248 10.81 -37.50 8.33
CA ALA A 248 10.45 -38.61 9.19
C ALA A 248 8.92 -38.74 9.20
N ASP A 249 8.40 -39.84 8.67
CA ASP A 249 6.99 -40.15 8.76
C ASP A 249 6.64 -40.61 10.17
N LEU A 250 5.68 -39.93 10.81
CA LEU A 250 5.20 -40.28 12.14
C LEU A 250 3.94 -41.13 12.02
N THR A 251 3.99 -42.35 12.57
CA THR A 251 2.82 -43.24 12.66
C THR A 251 2.46 -43.44 14.13
N TYR A 252 1.18 -43.26 14.46
CA TYR A 252 0.68 -43.52 15.81
C TYR A 252 0.56 -45.02 16.08
N ILE A 253 1.23 -45.50 17.13
CA ILE A 253 1.18 -46.90 17.58
C ILE A 253 0.55 -46.93 18.98
N SER A 254 -0.69 -47.42 19.06
CA SER A 254 -1.47 -47.44 20.31
C SER A 254 -0.81 -48.22 21.45
N GLY A 255 -0.01 -49.25 21.14
CA GLY A 255 0.70 -50.06 22.14
C GLY A 255 1.88 -49.36 22.83
N SER A 256 2.50 -48.38 22.17
CA SER A 256 3.71 -47.69 22.69
C SER A 256 3.43 -46.25 23.15
N SER A 257 2.31 -45.66 22.73
CA SER A 257 1.93 -44.30 23.07
C SER A 257 0.97 -44.27 24.26
N THR A 258 1.50 -44.41 25.48
CA THR A 258 0.73 -44.32 26.72
C THR A 258 0.37 -42.88 27.08
N GLY A 259 -0.83 -42.65 27.62
CA GLY A 259 -1.24 -41.31 28.11
C GLY A 259 -1.67 -40.34 27.00
N VAL A 260 -1.99 -40.85 25.82
CA VAL A 260 -2.54 -40.07 24.69
C VAL A 260 -3.67 -40.87 24.01
N GLN A 261 -4.61 -40.18 23.38
CA GLN A 261 -5.71 -40.76 22.62
C GLN A 261 -5.74 -40.16 21.22
N LYS A 262 -5.78 -41.00 20.18
CA LYS A 262 -6.03 -40.55 18.81
C LYS A 262 -7.53 -40.34 18.60
N THR A 263 -7.93 -39.12 18.25
CA THR A 263 -9.31 -38.77 17.85
C THR A 263 -9.28 -38.26 16.42
N GLY A 264 -9.73 -39.08 15.47
CA GLY A 264 -9.61 -38.74 14.05
C GLY A 264 -8.15 -38.50 13.68
N ASP A 265 -7.86 -37.29 13.20
CA ASP A 265 -6.51 -36.88 12.77
C ASP A 265 -5.68 -36.24 13.89
N LEU A 266 -6.26 -36.01 15.07
CA LEU A 266 -5.60 -35.34 16.19
C LEU A 266 -5.17 -36.35 17.25
N ILE A 267 -3.97 -36.16 17.81
CA ILE A 267 -3.53 -36.84 19.03
C ILE A 267 -3.75 -35.87 20.18
N THR A 268 -4.60 -36.24 21.13
CA THR A 268 -4.93 -35.41 22.29
C THR A 268 -4.57 -36.15 23.57
N LEU A 269 -4.57 -35.44 24.70
CA LEU A 269 -4.63 -36.09 26.00
C LEU A 269 -5.93 -36.91 26.09
N PRO A 270 -5.97 -38.00 26.89
CA PRO A 270 -7.17 -38.79 27.07
C PRO A 270 -8.29 -37.91 27.62
N TYR A 271 -9.44 -37.93 26.97
CA TYR A 271 -10.62 -37.22 27.41
C TYR A 271 -11.83 -38.13 27.25
N THR A 272 -12.84 -37.91 28.08
CA THR A 272 -14.12 -38.58 27.96
C THR A 272 -15.11 -37.63 27.31
N THR A 273 -15.83 -38.09 26.30
CA THR A 273 -16.92 -37.33 25.69
C THR A 273 -18.21 -37.63 26.44
N THR A 274 -18.91 -36.59 26.89
CA THR A 274 -20.30 -36.70 27.35
C THR A 274 -21.21 -36.20 26.23
N ALA A 275 -22.22 -36.98 25.87
CA ALA A 275 -23.19 -36.57 24.86
C ALA A 275 -24.02 -35.39 25.41
N LEU A 276 -24.01 -34.25 24.71
CA LEU A 276 -24.78 -33.07 25.10
C LEU A 276 -26.29 -33.31 24.97
N VAL A 277 -26.70 -34.03 23.91
CA VAL A 277 -28.09 -34.45 23.65
C VAL A 277 -28.03 -35.83 23.00
N SER A 278 -28.78 -36.81 23.52
CA SER A 278 -28.97 -38.10 22.86
C SER A 278 -30.46 -38.37 22.67
N GLN A 279 -30.84 -38.78 21.46
CA GLN A 279 -32.17 -39.26 21.14
C GLN A 279 -32.03 -40.68 20.57
N THR A 280 -32.20 -41.68 21.43
CA THR A 280 -32.03 -43.10 21.09
C THR A 280 -33.32 -43.75 20.55
N GLN A 281 -34.43 -43.03 20.52
CA GLN A 281 -35.72 -43.53 20.08
C GLN A 281 -36.20 -42.77 18.83
N ALA A 282 -36.43 -43.51 17.74
CA ALA A 282 -37.05 -43.00 16.52
C ALA A 282 -38.19 -43.94 16.11
N THR A 283 -39.37 -43.38 15.83
CA THR A 283 -40.57 -44.17 15.49
C THR A 283 -40.62 -44.56 14.01
N SER A 284 -39.98 -43.79 13.12
CA SER A 284 -39.85 -44.10 11.69
C SER A 284 -38.70 -43.31 11.07
N PHE A 285 -38.11 -43.84 9.99
CA PHE A 285 -37.17 -43.11 9.16
C PHE A 285 -37.93 -42.49 7.98
N THR A 286 -37.85 -41.18 7.80
CA THR A 286 -38.33 -40.50 6.60
C THR A 286 -37.16 -39.82 5.90
N SER A 287 -37.16 -39.86 4.56
CA SER A 287 -36.19 -39.08 3.80
C SER A 287 -36.49 -37.59 3.99
N VAL A 288 -35.44 -36.78 4.19
CA VAL A 288 -35.56 -35.32 4.38
C VAL A 288 -36.12 -34.64 3.12
N ASN A 289 -35.94 -35.24 1.95
CA ASN A 289 -36.55 -34.81 0.70
C ASN A 289 -37.10 -36.02 -0.09
N PRO A 290 -38.42 -36.27 -0.11
CA PRO A 290 -39.02 -37.41 -0.80
C PRO A 290 -39.21 -37.21 -2.32
N PHE A 291 -38.99 -36.00 -2.85
CA PHE A 291 -39.13 -35.70 -4.28
C PHE A 291 -37.80 -35.48 -5.00
N ASP A 292 -36.67 -35.63 -4.30
CA ASP A 292 -35.35 -35.50 -4.91
C ASP A 292 -35.06 -36.70 -5.81
N VAL A 293 -34.64 -36.44 -7.04
CA VAL A 293 -34.08 -37.49 -7.89
C VAL A 293 -32.69 -37.80 -7.34
N GLN A 294 -32.48 -39.03 -6.88
CA GLN A 294 -31.23 -39.41 -6.21
C GLN A 294 -30.06 -39.31 -7.19
N HIS A 295 -29.27 -38.25 -7.07
CA HIS A 295 -28.05 -38.06 -7.86
C HIS A 295 -26.89 -38.79 -7.19
N TRP A 296 -26.19 -39.64 -7.94
CA TRP A 296 -24.95 -40.28 -7.49
C TRP A 296 -23.81 -39.28 -7.55
N MET A 297 -23.55 -38.58 -6.46
CA MET A 297 -22.38 -37.73 -6.32
C MET A 297 -21.25 -38.54 -5.68
N GLY A 298 -20.29 -38.93 -6.50
CA GLY A 298 -19.08 -39.59 -6.03
C GLY A 298 -18.21 -38.62 -5.25
N VAL A 299 -17.84 -38.98 -4.02
CA VAL A 299 -16.82 -38.30 -3.24
C VAL A 299 -15.57 -39.16 -3.27
N LEU A 300 -14.48 -38.60 -3.80
CA LEU A 300 -13.18 -39.22 -3.85
C LEU A 300 -12.30 -38.58 -2.77
N ASN A 301 -11.79 -39.39 -1.85
CA ASN A 301 -10.85 -38.97 -0.83
C ASN A 301 -9.51 -39.68 -1.04
N LEU A 302 -8.44 -38.89 -1.00
CA LEU A 302 -7.09 -39.29 -1.32
C LEU A 302 -6.26 -39.29 -0.05
N SER A 303 -5.62 -40.41 0.28
CA SER A 303 -4.79 -40.56 1.47
C SER A 303 -3.37 -40.97 1.07
N PRO A 304 -2.33 -40.16 1.37
CA PRO A 304 -2.40 -38.83 2.01
C PRO A 304 -2.85 -37.73 1.06
N SER A 305 -3.56 -36.72 1.58
CA SER A 305 -4.17 -35.64 0.77
C SER A 305 -3.18 -34.71 0.08
N SER A 306 -1.94 -34.66 0.56
CA SER A 306 -0.85 -33.86 -0.01
C SER A 306 0.48 -34.51 0.29
N ASP A 307 1.44 -34.39 -0.62
CA ASP A 307 2.83 -34.68 -0.32
C ASP A 307 3.50 -33.46 0.34
N MET A 308 4.42 -33.72 1.25
CA MET A 308 5.15 -32.71 2.02
C MET A 308 6.66 -32.77 1.75
N TRP A 309 7.10 -33.61 0.82
CA TRP A 309 8.51 -33.79 0.51
C TRP A 309 8.74 -34.06 -0.98
N VAL A 310 10.02 -34.08 -1.37
CA VAL A 310 10.46 -34.14 -2.77
C VAL A 310 11.45 -35.29 -2.99
N ALA A 311 11.58 -35.75 -4.23
CA ALA A 311 12.52 -36.80 -4.57
C ALA A 311 13.96 -36.29 -4.54
N LYS A 312 14.84 -36.98 -3.81
CA LYS A 312 16.27 -36.63 -3.70
C LYS A 312 17.20 -37.41 -4.62
N ASN A 313 16.67 -38.44 -5.29
CA ASN A 313 17.45 -39.34 -6.14
C ASN A 313 17.81 -38.73 -7.50
N ASN A 314 17.12 -37.65 -7.88
CA ASN A 314 17.27 -36.98 -9.16
C ASN A 314 17.68 -35.53 -8.92
N ARG A 315 18.48 -34.99 -9.85
CA ARG A 315 18.82 -33.57 -9.84
C ARG A 315 17.59 -32.74 -10.22
N PRO A 316 17.23 -31.71 -9.44
CA PRO A 316 16.16 -30.78 -9.80
C PRO A 316 16.47 -30.00 -11.08
N GLU A 317 15.42 -29.53 -11.74
CA GLU A 317 15.53 -28.59 -12.87
C GLU A 317 15.68 -27.16 -12.33
N VAL A 318 16.70 -26.44 -12.79
CA VAL A 318 16.94 -25.04 -12.40
C VAL A 318 16.33 -24.13 -13.46
N ILE A 319 15.32 -23.33 -13.08
CA ILE A 319 14.63 -22.41 -14.00
C ILE A 319 15.34 -21.05 -14.05
N VAL A 320 15.84 -20.59 -12.90
CA VAL A 320 16.48 -19.28 -12.78
C VAL A 320 17.90 -19.43 -12.27
N ASN A 321 18.86 -18.97 -13.08
CA ASN A 321 20.27 -18.89 -12.70
C ASN A 321 20.94 -17.70 -13.43
N ALA A 322 20.40 -16.49 -13.25
CA ALA A 322 20.85 -15.32 -14.01
C ALA A 322 22.25 -14.81 -13.59
N THR A 323 22.59 -14.99 -12.31
CA THR A 323 23.77 -14.42 -11.63
C THR A 323 24.70 -15.51 -11.07
N GLY A 324 24.40 -16.79 -11.31
CA GLY A 324 25.14 -17.94 -10.75
C GLY A 324 24.72 -18.33 -9.33
N GLU A 325 23.63 -17.76 -8.81
CA GLU A 325 23.15 -18.03 -7.44
C GLU A 325 22.85 -19.52 -7.20
N ASN A 326 22.33 -20.19 -8.22
CA ASN A 326 21.90 -21.58 -8.21
C ASN A 326 22.90 -22.53 -8.90
N ASP A 327 24.17 -22.12 -9.06
CA ASP A 327 25.22 -22.95 -9.66
C ASP A 327 25.40 -24.29 -8.94
N ALA A 328 25.15 -24.32 -7.62
CA ALA A 328 25.18 -25.56 -6.85
C ALA A 328 24.06 -26.53 -7.23
N TRP A 329 22.87 -26.03 -7.54
CA TRP A 329 21.78 -26.87 -8.05
C TRP A 329 22.04 -27.34 -9.49
N GLU A 330 22.77 -26.54 -10.28
CA GLU A 330 23.08 -26.88 -11.67
C GLU A 330 24.23 -27.89 -11.81
N MET A 331 25.32 -27.69 -11.07
CA MET A 331 26.62 -28.29 -11.36
C MET A 331 27.28 -29.05 -10.20
N LEU A 332 26.73 -29.02 -8.98
CA LEU A 332 27.34 -29.71 -7.84
C LEU A 332 27.26 -31.23 -8.04
N ALA A 333 28.40 -31.92 -7.85
CA ALA A 333 28.52 -33.38 -7.98
C ALA A 333 27.57 -34.16 -7.04
N GLY A 334 27.04 -33.51 -5.99
CA GLY A 334 26.11 -34.05 -4.99
C GLY A 334 24.63 -33.79 -5.26
N LEU A 335 24.20 -33.62 -6.51
CA LEU A 335 22.80 -33.36 -6.91
C LEU A 335 22.22 -32.02 -6.38
N GLY A 336 23.05 -31.15 -5.80
CA GLY A 336 22.66 -29.82 -5.27
C GLY A 336 22.02 -29.84 -3.87
N TRP A 337 21.58 -31.00 -3.37
CA TRP A 337 20.91 -31.05 -2.06
C TRP A 337 21.84 -30.69 -0.90
N GLY A 338 21.35 -29.86 0.01
CA GLY A 338 22.13 -29.41 1.17
C GLY A 338 23.15 -28.31 0.88
N SER A 339 23.15 -27.72 -0.33
CA SER A 339 23.91 -26.51 -0.64
C SER A 339 23.13 -25.22 -0.34
N GLN A 340 21.80 -25.25 -0.36
CA GLN A 340 20.97 -24.12 0.06
C GLN A 340 20.36 -24.42 1.42
N TRP A 341 20.59 -23.54 2.40
CA TRP A 341 19.91 -23.65 3.69
C TRP A 341 18.42 -23.39 3.53
N SER A 342 17.59 -24.09 4.31
CA SER A 342 16.12 -24.05 4.21
C SER A 342 15.54 -24.60 2.90
N ASP A 343 16.31 -25.34 2.09
CA ASP A 343 15.81 -26.00 0.87
C ASP A 343 14.52 -26.83 1.09
N TRP A 344 14.42 -27.50 2.24
CA TRP A 344 13.27 -28.31 2.64
C TRP A 344 12.00 -27.48 2.90
N GLN A 345 12.14 -26.20 3.22
CA GLN A 345 11.05 -25.26 3.44
C GLN A 345 10.74 -24.47 2.17
N ASP A 346 11.74 -24.04 1.43
CA ASP A 346 11.54 -23.11 0.31
C ASP A 346 11.03 -23.84 -0.94
N ILE A 347 11.56 -25.05 -1.18
CA ILE A 347 11.22 -25.88 -2.34
C ILE A 347 10.22 -26.99 -1.96
N GLY A 348 10.43 -27.63 -0.80
CA GLY A 348 9.67 -28.80 -0.40
C GLY A 348 8.30 -28.48 0.20
N THR A 349 8.31 -28.14 1.49
CA THR A 349 7.08 -27.87 2.23
C THR A 349 6.46 -26.51 1.90
N GLY A 350 7.17 -25.56 1.30
CA GLY A 350 6.68 -24.18 1.21
C GLY A 350 6.60 -23.51 2.58
N ARG A 351 6.74 -22.18 2.59
CA ARG A 351 6.60 -21.42 3.83
C ARG A 351 5.13 -21.14 4.11
N ASN A 352 4.74 -21.33 5.36
CA ASN A 352 3.42 -20.88 5.82
C ASN A 352 3.49 -19.37 6.07
N GLU A 353 2.77 -18.57 5.28
CA GLU A 353 2.58 -17.16 5.61
C GLU A 353 1.54 -17.03 6.72
N ARG A 354 1.98 -16.63 7.91
CA ARG A 354 1.06 -16.43 9.03
C ARG A 354 0.27 -15.13 8.81
N VAL A 355 -1.05 -15.22 8.81
CA VAL A 355 -1.92 -14.03 8.87
C VAL A 355 -1.81 -13.40 10.26
N VAL A 356 -1.03 -12.32 10.36
CA VAL A 356 -0.74 -11.65 11.64
C VAL A 356 -1.85 -10.67 12.04
N ALA A 357 -2.61 -10.15 11.07
CA ALA A 357 -3.80 -9.36 11.37
C ALA A 357 -4.91 -9.60 10.34
N ARG A 358 -6.12 -9.82 10.86
CA ARG A 358 -7.37 -9.77 10.09
C ARG A 358 -8.04 -8.44 10.41
N GLY A 359 -8.21 -7.57 9.41
CA GLY A 359 -9.02 -6.36 9.56
C GLY A 359 -10.49 -6.70 9.81
N GLU A 360 -11.26 -5.75 10.34
CA GLU A 360 -12.72 -5.88 10.48
C GLU A 360 -13.34 -6.22 9.12
N ALA A 361 -14.15 -7.27 9.10
CA ALA A 361 -14.87 -7.69 7.90
C ALA A 361 -16.07 -6.74 7.69
N GLY A 362 -16.06 -6.00 6.59
CA GLY A 362 -17.11 -5.06 6.23
C GLY A 362 -17.96 -5.59 5.08
N TRP A 363 -19.27 -5.46 5.18
CA TRP A 363 -20.17 -5.73 4.06
C TRP A 363 -20.13 -4.55 3.07
N GLN A 364 -19.67 -4.80 1.84
CA GLN A 364 -19.90 -3.89 0.71
C GLN A 364 -20.97 -4.50 -0.19
N GLY A 365 -22.22 -4.08 -0.01
CA GLY A 365 -23.37 -4.66 -0.71
C GLY A 365 -23.60 -6.12 -0.31
N ARG A 366 -23.63 -7.04 -1.28
CA ARG A 366 -23.79 -8.49 -1.03
C ARG A 366 -22.47 -9.25 -0.84
N ALA A 367 -21.33 -8.56 -0.93
CA ALA A 367 -20.02 -9.17 -0.77
C ALA A 367 -19.41 -8.79 0.59
N LEU A 368 -18.97 -9.80 1.34
CA LEU A 368 -18.14 -9.61 2.53
C LEU A 368 -16.72 -9.32 2.05
N VAL A 369 -16.16 -8.15 2.40
CA VAL A 369 -14.80 -7.77 2.03
C VAL A 369 -13.97 -7.65 3.30
N GLN A 370 -12.80 -8.31 3.31
CA GLN A 370 -11.90 -8.34 4.46
C GLN A 370 -10.46 -8.09 4.01
N ARG A 371 -9.76 -7.17 4.70
CA ARG A 371 -8.33 -6.91 4.46
C ARG A 371 -7.48 -7.85 5.32
N GLN A 372 -6.59 -8.61 4.69
CA GLN A 372 -5.61 -9.45 5.39
C GLN A 372 -4.22 -8.84 5.27
N THR A 373 -3.46 -8.85 6.38
CA THR A 373 -2.05 -8.47 6.40
C THR A 373 -1.23 -9.71 6.73
N PHE A 374 -0.32 -10.08 5.82
CA PHE A 374 0.65 -11.15 6.02
C PHE A 374 1.89 -10.58 6.74
N ALA A 375 2.45 -11.32 7.70
CA ALA A 375 3.79 -11.01 8.20
C ALA A 375 4.62 -12.30 8.30
N ILE A 376 5.92 -12.15 8.06
CA ILE A 376 6.91 -13.21 8.18
C ILE A 376 7.40 -13.21 9.63
N ASP A 377 7.08 -14.26 10.40
CA ASP A 377 7.56 -14.41 11.78
C ASP A 377 9.06 -14.76 11.77
N GLN A 378 9.93 -13.74 11.77
CA GLN A 378 11.29 -13.90 12.28
C GLN A 378 11.26 -13.66 13.80
N LEU A 379 11.90 -14.53 14.59
CA LEU A 379 12.14 -14.33 16.02
C LEU A 379 12.90 -13.00 16.20
N GLN A 380 12.17 -11.93 16.50
CA GLN A 380 12.74 -10.60 16.75
C GLN A 380 13.54 -10.61 18.05
N SER A 381 14.85 -10.81 17.93
CA SER A 381 15.79 -10.13 18.83
C SER A 381 15.99 -8.71 18.28
N ARG A 382 16.04 -7.70 19.15
CA ARG A 382 16.32 -6.31 18.78
C ARG A 382 17.69 -6.23 18.06
N GLN A 383 17.67 -6.18 16.75
CA GLN A 383 18.72 -5.57 15.93
C GLN A 383 18.04 -4.61 14.97
N GLY A 384 18.74 -3.52 14.61
CA GLY A 384 18.21 -2.46 13.77
C GLY A 384 17.57 -3.01 12.50
N ILE A 385 16.63 -2.25 11.93
CA ILE A 385 15.95 -2.55 10.68
C ILE A 385 17.02 -2.80 9.61
N ARG A 386 17.41 -4.06 9.44
CA ARG A 386 18.13 -4.54 8.27
C ARG A 386 17.04 -4.67 7.22
N THR A 387 17.04 -3.78 6.23
CA THR A 387 16.29 -4.00 5.00
C THR A 387 16.76 -5.35 4.47
N GLU A 388 15.86 -6.33 4.44
CA GLU A 388 16.11 -7.63 3.83
C GLU A 388 16.29 -7.37 2.33
N ILE A 389 17.55 -7.30 1.90
CA ILE A 389 17.91 -7.14 0.49
C ILE A 389 17.75 -8.53 -0.11
N VAL A 390 16.56 -8.81 -0.65
CA VAL A 390 16.28 -10.02 -1.43
C VAL A 390 16.94 -9.81 -2.80
N GLY A 391 18.24 -10.09 -2.84
CA GLY A 391 19.07 -9.94 -4.04
C GLY A 391 18.95 -11.10 -5.01
N SER A 392 18.20 -12.15 -4.68
CA SER A 392 18.01 -13.31 -5.55
C SER A 392 16.73 -13.22 -6.37
N ASP A 393 16.87 -13.44 -7.68
CA ASP A 393 15.75 -13.55 -8.62
C ASP A 393 15.01 -14.89 -8.33
N SER A 394 14.19 -14.93 -7.28
CA SER A 394 13.33 -16.07 -6.96
C SER A 394 11.96 -15.93 -7.65
N VAL A 395 11.45 -17.03 -8.21
CA VAL A 395 10.13 -17.05 -8.85
C VAL A 395 9.16 -17.68 -7.86
N ASN A 396 8.53 -16.85 -7.04
CA ASN A 396 7.61 -17.33 -6.02
C ASN A 396 6.22 -17.57 -6.61
N GLN A 397 5.66 -18.78 -6.40
CA GLN A 397 4.27 -19.08 -6.67
C GLN A 397 3.51 -19.26 -5.35
N SER A 398 2.42 -18.50 -5.20
CA SER A 398 1.48 -18.68 -4.08
C SER A 398 0.46 -19.76 -4.42
N LEU A 399 0.43 -20.82 -3.62
CA LEU A 399 -0.57 -21.88 -3.62
C LEU A 399 -1.42 -21.75 -2.35
N GLY A 400 -2.40 -20.85 -2.38
CA GLY A 400 -3.24 -20.58 -1.21
C GLY A 400 -2.48 -19.84 -0.10
N GLU A 401 -2.27 -20.49 1.05
CA GLU A 401 -1.54 -19.93 2.20
C GLU A 401 -0.02 -20.22 2.18
N ARG A 402 0.46 -20.97 1.18
CA ARG A 402 1.87 -21.36 1.05
C ARG A 402 2.51 -20.66 -0.13
N VAL A 403 3.70 -20.12 0.08
CA VAL A 403 4.56 -19.60 -0.98
C VAL A 403 5.69 -20.60 -1.20
N ILE A 404 5.85 -21.02 -2.45
CA ILE A 404 6.91 -21.95 -2.88
C ILE A 404 7.79 -21.21 -3.89
N ASP A 405 9.10 -21.32 -3.72
CA ASP A 405 10.06 -20.83 -4.70
C ASP A 405 10.16 -21.86 -5.86
N LEU A 406 9.91 -21.39 -7.08
CA LEU A 406 10.03 -22.17 -8.32
C LEU A 406 11.37 -21.93 -9.03
N SER A 407 12.34 -21.27 -8.40
CA SER A 407 13.70 -21.13 -8.94
C SER A 407 14.32 -22.50 -9.27
N VAL A 408 13.98 -23.51 -8.47
CA VAL A 408 14.42 -24.91 -8.60
C VAL A 408 13.20 -25.84 -8.50
N LEU A 409 12.93 -26.63 -9.53
CA LEU A 409 11.84 -27.60 -9.57
C LEU A 409 12.34 -29.03 -9.34
N PRO A 410 12.04 -29.64 -8.17
CA PRO A 410 12.37 -31.03 -7.93
C PRO A 410 11.28 -31.97 -8.46
N PHE A 411 11.64 -33.25 -8.60
CA PHE A 411 10.70 -34.29 -8.98
C PHE A 411 9.84 -34.73 -7.79
N ILE A 412 8.60 -35.15 -8.07
CA ILE A 412 7.77 -35.86 -7.09
C ILE A 412 8.40 -37.21 -6.73
N ARG A 413 8.27 -37.63 -5.45
CA ARG A 413 8.76 -38.93 -5.01
C ARG A 413 7.77 -40.05 -5.33
N ALA A 414 8.27 -41.28 -5.41
CA ALA A 414 7.42 -42.45 -5.52
C ALA A 414 6.68 -42.67 -4.18
N GLN A 415 5.35 -42.69 -4.23
CA GLN A 415 4.51 -42.87 -3.04
C GLN A 415 3.27 -43.72 -3.36
N VAL A 416 2.87 -44.54 -2.40
CA VAL A 416 1.59 -45.26 -2.44
C VAL A 416 0.48 -44.31 -2.02
N ILE A 417 -0.48 -44.09 -2.91
CA ILE A 417 -1.64 -43.24 -2.67
C ILE A 417 -2.88 -44.14 -2.59
N THR A 418 -3.64 -44.02 -1.51
CA THR A 418 -4.90 -44.73 -1.35
C THR A 418 -6.05 -43.82 -1.78
N VAL A 419 -6.81 -44.27 -2.78
CA VAL A 419 -7.98 -43.55 -3.27
C VAL A 419 -9.23 -44.27 -2.79
N SER A 420 -10.01 -43.60 -1.93
CA SER A 420 -11.29 -44.10 -1.44
C SER A 420 -12.42 -43.33 -2.14
N ALA A 421 -13.28 -44.04 -2.86
CA ALA A 421 -14.42 -43.44 -3.55
C ALA A 421 -15.72 -43.94 -2.94
N THR A 422 -16.60 -43.02 -2.56
CA THR A 422 -17.93 -43.32 -1.99
C THR A 422 -19.01 -42.59 -2.79
N GLY A 423 -20.25 -43.09 -2.80
CA GLY A 423 -21.36 -42.43 -3.51
C GLY A 423 -21.32 -42.55 -5.05
N LEU A 424 -20.46 -43.42 -5.59
CA LEU A 424 -20.42 -43.73 -7.01
C LEU A 424 -21.66 -44.50 -7.45
N LYS A 425 -22.01 -44.37 -8.73
CA LYS A 425 -23.13 -45.11 -9.33
C LYS A 425 -22.88 -46.63 -9.23
N PRO A 426 -23.83 -47.42 -8.70
CA PRO A 426 -23.68 -48.86 -8.60
C PRO A 426 -23.58 -49.52 -9.98
N ASN A 427 -22.91 -50.67 -10.06
CA ASN A 427 -22.69 -51.46 -11.28
C ASN A 427 -22.02 -50.70 -12.44
N THR A 428 -21.22 -49.68 -12.15
CA THR A 428 -20.48 -48.92 -13.17
C THR A 428 -18.98 -49.12 -12.97
N LEU A 429 -18.25 -49.43 -14.04
CA LEU A 429 -16.79 -49.54 -14.03
C LEU A 429 -16.17 -48.13 -13.97
N VAL A 430 -15.19 -47.95 -13.10
CA VAL A 430 -14.45 -46.69 -12.96
C VAL A 430 -13.01 -46.91 -13.41
N TYR A 431 -12.51 -45.98 -14.22
CA TYR A 431 -11.16 -46.03 -14.77
C TYR A 431 -10.32 -44.89 -14.19
N PRO A 432 -9.15 -45.18 -13.61
CA PRO A 432 -8.29 -44.15 -13.04
C PRO A 432 -7.38 -43.54 -14.12
N PHE A 433 -7.32 -42.21 -14.18
CA PHE A 433 -6.49 -41.44 -15.10
C PHE A 433 -5.78 -40.29 -14.37
N PHE A 434 -4.52 -40.03 -14.73
CA PHE A 434 -3.81 -38.79 -14.41
C PHE A 434 -3.46 -38.07 -15.71
N ASP A 435 -3.86 -36.81 -15.83
CA ASP A 435 -3.64 -35.98 -17.04
C ASP A 435 -3.93 -36.71 -18.36
N LYS A 436 -5.07 -37.43 -18.40
CA LYS A 436 -5.55 -38.24 -19.54
C LYS A 436 -4.73 -39.51 -19.85
N THR A 437 -3.73 -39.83 -19.03
CA THR A 437 -2.98 -41.09 -19.10
C THR A 437 -3.59 -42.12 -18.15
N SER A 438 -3.87 -43.32 -18.65
CA SER A 438 -4.45 -44.39 -17.82
C SER A 438 -3.41 -44.90 -16.82
N ILE A 439 -3.79 -44.95 -15.54
CA ILE A 439 -2.94 -45.49 -14.46
C ILE A 439 -3.43 -46.85 -13.96
N ALA A 440 -4.35 -47.49 -14.67
CA ALA A 440 -4.98 -48.73 -14.25
C ALA A 440 -3.98 -49.87 -13.96
N SER A 441 -2.84 -49.91 -14.67
CA SER A 441 -1.77 -50.89 -14.44
C SER A 441 -1.04 -50.74 -13.10
N TYR A 442 -1.13 -49.56 -12.49
CA TYR A 442 -0.47 -49.23 -11.21
C TYR A 442 -1.45 -49.23 -10.04
N CYS A 443 -2.73 -49.51 -10.28
CA CYS A 443 -3.75 -49.56 -9.25
C CYS A 443 -3.98 -50.99 -8.78
N THR A 444 -3.93 -51.20 -7.48
CA THR A 444 -4.35 -52.46 -6.83
C THR A 444 -5.52 -52.19 -5.89
N PRO A 445 -6.53 -53.08 -5.83
CA PRO A 445 -7.64 -52.92 -4.90
C PRO A 445 -7.15 -53.04 -3.44
N SER A 446 -7.64 -52.13 -2.60
CA SER A 446 -7.44 -52.14 -1.15
C SER A 446 -8.24 -53.31 -0.54
N GLY A 447 -7.59 -54.45 -0.41
CA GLY A 447 -8.16 -55.67 0.18
C GLY A 447 -8.05 -56.87 -0.76
N GLY A 448 -6.85 -57.46 -0.80
CA GLY A 448 -6.59 -58.86 -1.16
C GLY A 448 -7.21 -59.44 -2.44
N SER A 449 -6.32 -59.69 -3.41
CA SER A 449 -6.45 -60.48 -4.66
C SER A 449 -7.43 -60.00 -5.72
#